data_AF-A0A7J4RBE8-F1
#
_entry.id   AF-A0A7J4RBE8-F1
#
_cell.length_a   1.000
_cell.length_b   1.000
_cell.length_c   1.000
_cell.angle_alpha   90.00
_cell.angle_beta   90.00
_cell.angle_gamma   90.00
#
_symmetry.space_group_name_H-M   'P 1'
#
loop_
_entity.id
_entity.type
_entity.pdbx_description
1 polymer ?
#
loop_
_entity_poly.entity_id
_entity_poly.type
_entity_poly.pdbx_seq_one_letter_code
_entity_poly.pdbx_strand_id
1 'polypeptide(L)'
;MRITPRLIQDTVKELIGEDAVPIVTYLKGKRNISEFKIAEGVNLEVNRVRHALYRLHEKNLVTYYRKKDRKKGWYISYWTFNPREIIHIKEKDRRESIDLLQERLEREESSRNAFFICPSVCVRMDFDSATESGFRCPECGQILTTQDNAKTIMNIRKRIEDLESGFVEEVKARVKANKRMKTATKKRRPSVKKQRANKIASKNKRK
;
A
#
# COMPACT_ATOMS: atom_id res chain seq x y z
N MET A 1 -16.12 4.30 1.09
CA MET A 1 -15.62 3.88 -0.22
C MET A 1 -16.13 2.47 -0.51
N ARG A 2 -16.53 2.15 -1.74
CA ARG A 2 -16.60 0.74 -2.19
C ARG A 2 -15.21 0.41 -2.71
N ILE A 3 -14.50 -0.47 -2.02
CA ILE A 3 -13.16 -0.90 -2.43
C ILE A 3 -13.35 -1.76 -3.69
N THR A 4 -12.92 -1.23 -4.83
CA THR A 4 -13.09 -1.90 -6.12
C THR A 4 -12.14 -3.09 -6.21
N PRO A 5 -12.53 -4.18 -6.89
CA PRO A 5 -11.63 -5.31 -7.10
C PRO A 5 -10.29 -4.90 -7.74
N ARG A 6 -10.32 -3.99 -8.73
CA ARG A 6 -9.11 -3.51 -9.42
C ARG A 6 -8.11 -2.87 -8.47
N LEU A 7 -8.55 -1.94 -7.62
CA LEU A 7 -7.66 -1.28 -6.65
C LEU A 7 -6.96 -2.28 -5.72
N ILE A 8 -7.67 -3.32 -5.29
CA ILE A 8 -7.11 -4.40 -4.46
C ILE A 8 -6.01 -5.13 -5.23
N GLN A 9 -6.30 -5.53 -6.48
CA GLN A 9 -5.39 -6.31 -7.31
C GLN A 9 -4.13 -5.50 -7.63
N ASP A 10 -4.29 -4.24 -8.06
CA ASP A 10 -3.17 -3.37 -8.42
C ASP A 10 -2.26 -3.13 -7.21
N THR A 11 -2.84 -2.80 -6.04
CA THR A 11 -2.06 -2.56 -4.81
C THR A 11 -1.33 -3.81 -4.35
N VAL A 12 -1.98 -4.98 -4.41
CA VAL A 12 -1.33 -6.25 -4.01
C VAL A 12 -0.23 -6.63 -4.99
N LYS A 13 -0.45 -6.42 -6.29
CA LYS A 13 0.55 -6.70 -7.33
C LYS A 13 1.80 -5.83 -7.15
N GLU A 14 1.62 -4.54 -6.87
CA GLU A 14 2.72 -3.59 -6.68
C GLU A 14 3.50 -3.84 -5.38
N LEU A 15 2.82 -4.08 -4.26
CA LEU A 15 3.45 -4.13 -2.94
C LEU A 15 3.94 -5.52 -2.51
N ILE A 16 3.38 -6.59 -3.07
CA ILE A 16 3.62 -7.96 -2.61
C ILE A 16 4.06 -8.84 -3.77
N GLY A 17 3.38 -8.71 -4.91
CA GLY A 17 3.66 -9.49 -6.10
C GLY A 17 2.41 -10.12 -6.70
N GLU A 18 2.56 -10.53 -7.95
CA GLU A 18 1.47 -11.07 -8.77
C GLU A 18 0.92 -12.40 -8.24
N ASP A 19 1.76 -13.20 -7.58
CA ASP A 19 1.39 -14.49 -6.99
C ASP A 19 0.41 -14.36 -5.81
N ALA A 20 0.35 -13.19 -5.15
CA ALA A 20 -0.57 -12.94 -4.04
C ALA A 20 -1.98 -12.50 -4.51
N VAL A 21 -2.13 -12.07 -5.76
CA VAL A 21 -3.40 -11.55 -6.30
C VAL A 21 -4.53 -12.62 -6.30
N PRO A 22 -4.29 -13.88 -6.73
CA PRO A 22 -5.31 -14.93 -6.66
C PRO A 22 -5.77 -15.21 -5.22
N ILE A 23 -4.83 -15.19 -4.26
CA ILE A 23 -5.11 -15.48 -2.84
C ILE A 23 -6.04 -14.43 -2.25
N VAL A 24 -5.74 -13.15 -2.46
CA VAL A 24 -6.57 -12.05 -1.97
C VAL A 24 -7.94 -12.03 -2.66
N THR A 25 -7.97 -12.35 -3.96
CA THR A 25 -9.23 -12.46 -4.71
C THR A 25 -10.10 -13.59 -4.15
N TYR A 26 -9.51 -14.75 -3.83
CA TYR A 26 -10.22 -15.88 -3.24
C TYR A 26 -10.72 -15.60 -1.81
N LEU A 27 -9.93 -14.90 -1.01
CA LEU A 27 -10.26 -14.53 0.37
C LEU A 27 -11.31 -13.41 0.47
N LYS A 28 -11.54 -12.67 -0.62
CA LYS A 28 -12.47 -11.55 -0.62
C LYS A 28 -13.89 -11.98 -0.23
N GLY A 29 -14.42 -11.35 0.82
CA GLY A 29 -15.76 -11.65 1.34
C GLY A 29 -15.84 -12.92 2.20
N LYS A 30 -14.75 -13.67 2.34
CA LYS A 30 -14.64 -14.83 3.21
C LYS A 30 -13.92 -14.46 4.51
N ARG A 31 -14.16 -15.23 5.57
CA ARG A 31 -13.50 -15.07 6.86
C ARG A 31 -13.08 -16.43 7.40
N ASN A 32 -11.98 -16.44 8.14
CA ASN A 32 -11.49 -17.60 8.86
C ASN A 32 -11.33 -18.82 7.94
N ILE A 33 -10.62 -18.63 6.82
CA ILE A 33 -10.38 -19.70 5.85
C ILE A 33 -9.02 -20.33 6.15
N SER A 34 -9.00 -21.66 6.26
CA SER A 34 -7.75 -22.41 6.46
C SER A 34 -6.84 -22.30 5.24
N GLU A 35 -5.54 -22.21 5.46
CA GLU A 35 -4.51 -22.22 4.40
C GLU A 35 -4.67 -23.35 3.36
N PHE A 36 -5.10 -24.54 3.77
CA PHE A 36 -5.36 -25.67 2.88
C PHE A 36 -6.51 -25.41 1.89
N LYS A 37 -7.62 -24.84 2.38
CA LYS A 37 -8.76 -24.45 1.53
C LYS A 37 -8.43 -23.31 0.59
N ILE A 38 -7.54 -22.41 1.02
CA ILE A 38 -7.04 -21.35 0.14
C ILE A 38 -6.26 -21.99 -1.00
N ALA A 39 -5.27 -22.83 -0.67
CA ALA A 39 -4.44 -23.55 -1.64
C ALA A 39 -5.26 -24.34 -2.66
N GLU A 40 -6.26 -25.10 -2.21
CA GLU A 40 -7.20 -25.81 -3.08
C GLU A 40 -8.00 -24.85 -3.97
N GLY A 41 -8.49 -23.75 -3.40
CA GLY A 41 -9.31 -22.77 -4.11
C GLY A 41 -8.56 -21.92 -5.15
N VAL A 42 -7.25 -21.72 -5.00
CA VAL A 42 -6.40 -21.04 -5.99
C VAL A 42 -5.54 -22.00 -6.82
N ASN A 43 -5.67 -23.30 -6.61
CA ASN A 43 -4.87 -24.35 -7.26
C ASN A 43 -3.36 -24.09 -7.17
N LEU A 44 -2.88 -23.78 -5.95
CA LEU A 44 -1.47 -23.55 -5.64
C LEU A 44 -1.01 -24.49 -4.52
N GLU A 45 0.29 -24.77 -4.49
CA GLU A 45 0.88 -25.51 -3.37
C GLU A 45 0.71 -24.74 -2.05
N VAL A 46 0.40 -25.46 -0.96
CA VAL A 46 0.15 -24.85 0.37
C VAL A 46 1.35 -24.02 0.84
N ASN A 47 2.58 -24.45 0.56
CA ASN A 47 3.79 -23.71 0.96
C ASN A 47 3.90 -22.35 0.26
N ARG A 48 3.63 -22.29 -1.05
CA ARG A 48 3.57 -21.01 -1.79
C ARG A 48 2.50 -20.09 -1.23
N VAL A 49 1.33 -20.64 -0.93
CA VAL A 49 0.24 -19.88 -0.30
C VAL A 49 0.64 -19.35 1.07
N ARG A 50 1.32 -20.14 1.91
CA ARG A 50 1.83 -19.68 3.21
C ARG A 50 2.81 -18.52 3.05
N HIS A 51 3.77 -18.63 2.14
CA HIS A 51 4.75 -17.55 1.92
C HIS A 51 4.06 -16.25 1.50
N ALA A 52 3.11 -16.32 0.56
CA ALA A 52 2.33 -15.16 0.16
C ALA A 52 1.46 -14.61 1.30
N LEU A 53 0.85 -15.47 2.13
CA LEU A 53 0.05 -15.06 3.29
C LEU A 53 0.88 -14.37 4.38
N TYR A 54 2.13 -14.79 4.59
CA TYR A 54 3.03 -14.12 5.52
C TYR A 54 3.43 -12.73 5.02
N ARG A 55 3.76 -12.58 3.73
CA ARG A 55 4.01 -11.25 3.13
C ARG A 55 2.79 -10.33 3.22
N LEU A 56 1.60 -10.88 2.98
CA LEU A 56 0.33 -10.16 3.18
C LEU A 56 0.14 -9.73 4.66
N HIS A 57 0.57 -10.56 5.60
CA HIS A 57 0.45 -10.30 7.04
C HIS A 57 1.41 -9.21 7.51
N GLU A 58 2.65 -9.21 7.02
CA GLU A 58 3.66 -8.18 7.33
C GLU A 58 3.15 -6.77 6.95
N LYS A 59 2.37 -6.69 5.87
CA LYS A 59 1.71 -5.45 5.44
C LYS A 59 0.33 -5.23 6.08
N ASN A 60 -0.10 -6.04 7.06
CA ASN A 60 -1.40 -5.97 7.73
C ASN A 60 -2.64 -6.14 6.81
N LEU A 61 -2.48 -6.74 5.63
CA LEU A 61 -3.61 -6.99 4.70
C LEU A 61 -4.46 -8.20 5.12
N VAL A 62 -3.87 -9.13 5.86
CA VAL A 62 -4.54 -10.30 6.41
C VAL A 62 -4.30 -10.39 7.89
N THR A 63 -5.28 -10.95 8.59
CA THR A 63 -5.15 -11.37 9.99
C THR A 63 -5.25 -12.88 10.04
N TYR A 64 -4.54 -13.50 10.99
CA TYR A 64 -4.65 -14.93 11.20
C TYR A 64 -4.81 -15.27 12.67
N TYR A 65 -5.37 -16.45 12.92
CA TYR A 65 -5.31 -17.11 14.21
C TYR A 65 -5.05 -18.59 14.00
N ARG A 66 -4.50 -19.24 15.03
CA ARG A 66 -4.22 -20.67 15.02
C ARG A 66 -5.20 -21.41 15.89
N LYS A 67 -5.67 -22.56 15.42
CA LYS A 67 -6.52 -23.46 16.19
C LYS A 67 -5.94 -24.86 16.15
N LYS A 68 -5.83 -25.51 17.31
CA LYS A 68 -5.41 -26.91 17.40
C LYS A 68 -6.52 -27.80 16.85
N ASP A 69 -6.17 -28.67 15.92
CA ASP A 69 -7.07 -29.69 15.40
C ASP A 69 -7.21 -30.80 16.44
N ARG A 70 -8.43 -31.06 16.91
CA ARG A 70 -8.72 -32.12 17.89
C ARG A 70 -8.51 -33.53 17.32
N LYS A 71 -8.59 -33.71 16.00
CA LYS A 71 -8.41 -35.02 15.36
C LYS A 71 -6.95 -35.36 15.09
N LYS A 72 -6.19 -34.39 14.57
CA LYS A 72 -4.83 -34.62 14.07
C LYS A 72 -3.73 -34.06 14.97
N GLY A 73 -4.08 -33.26 15.98
CA GLY A 73 -3.16 -32.75 17.00
C GLY A 73 -2.32 -31.54 16.60
N TRP A 74 -2.23 -31.21 15.31
CA TRP A 74 -1.47 -30.05 14.82
C TRP A 74 -2.30 -28.74 14.81
N TYR A 75 -1.61 -27.61 14.66
CA TYR A 75 -2.24 -26.29 14.54
C TYR A 75 -2.57 -25.97 13.09
N ILE A 76 -3.77 -25.46 12.85
CA ILE A 76 -4.20 -24.95 11.54
C ILE A 76 -4.32 -23.43 11.62
N SER A 77 -3.68 -22.75 10.68
CA SER A 77 -3.77 -21.30 10.51
C SER A 77 -5.00 -20.93 9.69
N TYR A 78 -5.83 -20.05 10.24
CA TYR A 78 -7.03 -19.51 9.61
C TYR A 78 -6.82 -18.04 9.31
N TRP A 79 -7.13 -17.65 8.08
CA TRP A 79 -6.81 -16.34 7.54
C TRP A 79 -8.08 -15.56 7.19
N THR A 80 -8.02 -14.26 7.42
CA THR A 80 -9.09 -13.30 7.07
C THR A 80 -8.47 -12.09 6.40
N PHE A 81 -8.95 -11.77 5.20
CA PHE A 81 -8.51 -10.60 4.46
C PHE A 81 -9.23 -9.32 4.94
N ASN A 82 -8.46 -8.26 5.19
CA ASN A 82 -8.97 -6.96 5.60
C ASN A 82 -8.85 -5.96 4.44
N PRO A 83 -9.90 -5.78 3.62
CA PRO A 83 -9.82 -4.86 2.49
C PRO A 83 -9.66 -3.40 2.94
N ARG A 84 -10.09 -3.03 4.15
CA ARG A 84 -10.06 -1.63 4.61
C ARG A 84 -8.65 -1.08 4.74
N GLU A 85 -7.67 -1.95 5.05
CA GLU A 85 -6.28 -1.54 5.23
C GLU A 85 -5.58 -1.18 3.92
N ILE A 86 -6.10 -1.62 2.76
CA ILE A 86 -5.47 -1.34 1.46
C ILE A 86 -5.19 0.15 1.25
N ILE A 87 -6.16 0.99 1.60
CA ILE A 87 -6.02 2.44 1.42
C ILE A 87 -4.92 2.96 2.35
N HIS A 88 -4.91 2.51 3.59
CA HIS A 88 -3.93 2.95 4.58
C HIS A 88 -2.51 2.52 4.20
N ILE A 89 -2.36 1.30 3.71
CA ILE A 89 -1.06 0.76 3.29
C ILE A 89 -0.57 1.47 2.04
N LYS A 90 -1.45 1.73 1.05
CA LYS A 90 -1.08 2.50 -0.15
C LYS A 90 -0.61 3.91 0.22
N GLU A 91 -1.27 4.55 1.19
CA GLU A 91 -0.84 5.86 1.70
C GLU A 91 0.50 5.80 2.44
N LYS A 92 0.69 4.77 3.27
CA LYS A 92 1.92 4.55 4.02
C LYS A 92 3.11 4.31 3.08
N ASP A 93 2.96 3.39 2.14
CA ASP A 93 4.00 3.01 1.17
C ASP A 93 4.41 4.20 0.29
N ARG A 94 3.43 5.00 -0.15
CA ARG A 94 3.73 6.24 -0.87
C ARG A 94 4.52 7.22 0.00
N ARG A 95 4.13 7.39 1.27
CA ARG A 95 4.85 8.30 2.18
C ARG A 95 6.28 7.83 2.39
N GLU A 96 6.48 6.55 2.69
CA GLU A 96 7.82 5.94 2.80
C GLU A 96 8.64 6.16 1.52
N SER A 97 8.03 6.01 0.35
CA SER A 97 8.68 6.28 -0.95
C SER A 97 9.07 7.75 -1.13
N ILE A 98 8.22 8.68 -0.69
CA ILE A 98 8.51 10.13 -0.74
C ILE A 98 9.65 10.45 0.23
N ASP A 99 9.60 9.94 1.46
CA ASP A 99 10.61 10.17 2.48
C ASP A 99 11.99 9.70 1.98
N LEU A 100 12.08 8.49 1.41
CA LEU A 100 13.32 7.97 0.81
C LEU A 100 13.83 8.82 -0.37
N LEU A 101 12.93 9.34 -1.20
CA LEU A 101 13.30 10.23 -2.30
C LEU A 101 13.76 11.60 -1.80
N GLN A 102 13.16 12.12 -0.73
CA GLN A 102 13.55 13.36 -0.07
C GLN A 102 14.94 13.22 0.57
N GLU A 103 15.19 12.15 1.32
CA GLU A 103 16.54 11.87 1.87
C GLU A 103 17.59 11.77 0.76
N ARG A 104 17.25 11.12 -0.36
CA ARG A 104 18.14 11.05 -1.53
C ARG A 104 18.34 12.43 -2.15
N LEU A 105 17.29 13.23 -2.27
CA LEU A 105 17.35 14.59 -2.83
C LEU A 105 18.24 15.48 -1.97
N GLU A 106 18.06 15.47 -0.66
CA GLU A 106 18.85 16.25 0.29
C GLU A 106 20.34 15.91 0.20
N ARG A 107 20.68 14.63 0.06
CA ARG A 107 22.08 14.19 -0.18
C ARG A 107 22.62 14.74 -1.50
N GLU A 108 21.84 14.65 -2.57
CA GLU A 108 22.25 15.13 -3.89
C GLU A 108 22.40 16.67 -3.92
N GLU A 109 21.55 17.40 -3.22
CA GLU A 109 21.61 18.86 -3.11
C GLU A 109 22.73 19.36 -2.20
N SER A 110 22.97 18.68 -1.08
CA SER A 110 24.05 19.01 -0.13
C SER A 110 25.44 18.71 -0.71
N SER A 111 25.55 17.66 -1.52
CA SER A 111 26.79 17.26 -2.21
C SER A 111 26.82 17.72 -3.67
N ARG A 112 26.31 18.92 -3.95
CA ARG A 112 26.24 19.47 -5.31
C ARG A 112 27.63 19.49 -5.95
N ASN A 113 27.77 18.82 -7.09
CA ASN A 113 29.03 18.66 -7.85
C ASN A 113 30.17 17.92 -7.12
N ALA A 114 29.90 17.25 -6.00
CA ALA A 114 30.88 16.50 -5.22
C ALA A 114 30.89 14.99 -5.52
N PHE A 115 30.17 14.55 -6.57
CA PHE A 115 30.15 13.16 -6.98
C PHE A 115 31.17 12.88 -8.09
N PHE A 116 31.87 11.78 -7.94
CA PHE A 116 32.86 11.27 -8.87
C PHE A 116 32.37 9.93 -9.41
N ILE A 117 32.36 9.80 -10.73
CA ILE A 117 31.94 8.58 -11.41
C ILE A 117 33.09 8.02 -12.23
N CYS A 118 33.23 6.71 -12.25
CA CYS A 118 34.14 6.04 -13.14
C CYS A 118 33.64 6.14 -14.60
N PRO A 119 34.50 6.44 -15.60
CA PRO A 119 34.10 6.43 -17.00
C PRO A 119 33.52 5.09 -17.48
N SER A 120 33.99 3.98 -16.91
CA SER A 120 33.46 2.63 -17.14
C SER A 120 32.21 2.28 -16.30
N VAL A 121 31.66 3.23 -15.54
CA VAL A 121 30.42 3.09 -14.72
C VAL A 121 30.52 1.97 -13.67
N CYS A 122 31.72 1.70 -13.16
CA CYS A 122 31.92 0.70 -12.11
C CYS A 122 31.42 1.20 -10.75
N VAL A 123 31.73 2.45 -10.41
CA VAL A 123 31.41 3.03 -9.10
C VAL A 123 31.07 4.51 -9.23
N ARG A 124 30.22 4.97 -8.31
CA ARG A 124 29.94 6.39 -8.04
C ARG A 124 30.28 6.65 -6.58
N MET A 125 31.12 7.65 -6.34
CA MET A 125 31.63 7.99 -5.02
C MET A 125 31.39 9.47 -4.73
N ASP A 126 31.29 9.82 -3.45
CA ASP A 126 31.34 11.20 -2.99
C ASP A 126 32.79 11.68 -2.92
N PHE A 127 32.98 12.95 -2.54
CA PHE A 127 34.29 13.58 -2.48
C PHE A 127 35.21 12.92 -1.44
N ASP A 128 34.68 12.58 -0.27
CA ASP A 128 35.46 11.98 0.81
C ASP A 128 35.97 10.59 0.39
N SER A 129 35.08 9.73 -0.12
CA SER A 129 35.46 8.40 -0.63
C SER A 129 36.42 8.48 -1.82
N ALA A 130 36.23 9.45 -2.71
CA ALA A 130 37.14 9.68 -3.83
C ALA A 130 38.52 10.18 -3.36
N THR A 131 38.57 10.98 -2.30
CA THR A 131 39.84 11.45 -1.70
C THR A 131 40.60 10.29 -1.09
N GLU A 132 39.92 9.40 -0.36
CA GLU A 132 40.52 8.17 0.19
C GLU A 132 41.07 7.24 -0.89
N SER A 133 40.38 7.13 -2.03
CA SER A 133 40.83 6.30 -3.16
C SER A 133 41.83 7.00 -4.10
N GLY A 134 42.25 8.23 -3.79
CA GLY A 134 43.14 9.02 -4.63
C GLY A 134 42.57 9.34 -6.01
N PHE A 135 41.25 9.52 -6.09
CA PHE A 135 40.47 9.74 -7.30
C PHE A 135 40.61 8.64 -8.35
N ARG A 136 40.92 7.42 -7.93
CA ARG A 136 40.96 6.22 -8.78
C ARG A 136 39.85 5.27 -8.43
N CYS A 137 39.30 4.61 -9.45
CA CYS A 137 38.33 3.56 -9.28
C CYS A 137 39.01 2.31 -8.66
N PRO A 138 38.49 1.75 -7.55
CA PRO A 138 39.07 0.56 -6.92
C PRO A 138 38.91 -0.70 -7.78
N GLU A 139 37.95 -0.73 -8.70
CA GLU A 139 37.65 -1.90 -9.55
C GLU A 139 38.52 -1.94 -10.81
N CYS A 140 38.69 -0.80 -11.50
CA CYS A 140 39.34 -0.76 -12.81
C CYS A 140 40.60 0.14 -12.86
N GLY A 141 40.92 0.85 -11.78
CA GLY A 141 42.12 1.72 -11.68
C GLY A 141 42.05 3.01 -12.51
N GLN A 142 40.96 3.27 -13.23
CA GLN A 142 40.76 4.49 -14.01
C GLN A 142 40.56 5.71 -13.10
N ILE A 143 40.95 6.88 -13.61
CA ILE A 143 40.73 8.17 -12.93
C ILE A 143 39.23 8.49 -12.98
N LEU A 144 38.68 8.89 -11.84
CA LEU A 144 37.29 9.27 -11.74
C LEU A 144 37.05 10.65 -12.34
N THR A 145 35.88 10.83 -12.93
CA THR A 145 35.42 12.11 -13.49
C THR A 145 34.34 12.72 -12.63
N THR A 146 34.28 14.04 -12.52
CA THR A 146 33.19 14.74 -11.83
C THR A 146 31.87 14.49 -12.56
N GLN A 147 30.81 14.25 -11.80
CA GLN A 147 29.46 14.08 -12.32
C GLN A 147 28.61 15.30 -11.98
N ASP A 148 28.00 15.90 -13.00
CA ASP A 148 26.91 16.86 -12.79
C ASP A 148 25.63 16.09 -12.41
N ASN A 149 25.14 16.36 -11.19
CA ASN A 149 23.93 15.75 -10.65
C ASN A 149 22.68 16.61 -10.83
N ALA A 150 22.73 17.74 -11.55
CA ALA A 150 21.57 18.59 -11.79
C ALA A 150 20.39 17.85 -12.44
N LYS A 151 20.67 16.97 -13.43
CA LYS A 151 19.64 16.13 -14.06
C LYS A 151 19.03 15.14 -13.07
N THR A 152 19.85 14.55 -12.19
CA THR A 152 19.40 13.62 -11.16
C THR A 152 18.49 14.31 -10.15
N ILE A 153 18.87 15.49 -9.66
CA ILE A 153 18.06 16.33 -8.76
C ILE A 153 16.72 16.66 -9.41
N MET A 154 16.71 17.12 -10.66
CA MET A 154 15.48 17.43 -11.39
C MET A 154 14.57 16.21 -11.52
N ASN A 155 15.12 15.04 -11.85
CA ASN A 155 14.35 13.81 -11.97
C ASN A 155 13.75 13.36 -10.63
N ILE A 156 14.51 13.47 -9.53
CA ILE A 156 14.02 13.14 -8.18
C ILE A 156 12.90 14.09 -7.77
N ARG A 157 13.07 15.41 -7.96
CA ARG A 157 12.04 16.42 -7.66
C ARG A 157 10.75 16.16 -8.45
N LYS A 158 10.87 15.91 -9.76
CA LYS A 158 9.71 15.56 -10.59
C LYS A 158 9.01 14.30 -10.09
N ARG A 159 9.77 13.28 -9.67
CA ARG A 159 9.20 12.04 -9.15
C ARG A 159 8.45 12.25 -7.83
N ILE A 160 8.96 13.10 -6.94
CA ILE A 160 8.28 13.50 -5.70
C ILE A 160 6.97 14.21 -6.04
N GLU A 161 7.01 15.18 -6.96
CA GLU A 161 5.82 15.92 -7.41
C GLU A 161 4.76 15.00 -8.06
N ASP A 162 5.16 14.04 -8.88
CA ASP A 162 4.26 13.05 -9.47
C ASP A 162 3.56 12.21 -8.37
N LEU A 163 4.28 11.81 -7.32
CA LEU A 163 3.73 11.05 -6.20
C LEU A 163 2.78 11.90 -5.34
N GLU A 164 3.11 13.16 -5.09
CA GLU A 164 2.29 14.08 -4.32
C GLU A 164 1.02 14.51 -5.06
N SER A 165 1.14 14.86 -6.35
CA SER A 165 0.02 15.29 -7.19
C SER A 165 -1.01 14.17 -7.39
N GLY A 166 -0.55 12.93 -7.59
CA GLY A 166 -1.42 11.75 -7.64
C GLY A 166 -2.26 11.59 -6.38
N PHE A 167 -1.71 11.94 -5.21
CA PHE A 167 -2.46 11.92 -3.95
C PHE A 167 -3.49 13.04 -3.85
N VAL A 168 -3.13 14.26 -4.25
CA VAL A 168 -4.02 15.41 -4.17
C VAL A 168 -5.29 15.15 -4.99
N GLU A 169 -5.16 14.55 -6.17
CA GLU A 169 -6.32 14.17 -6.99
C GLU A 169 -7.15 13.03 -6.35
N GLU A 170 -6.50 12.00 -5.78
CA GLU A 170 -7.20 10.94 -5.02
C GLU A 170 -7.93 11.49 -3.76
N VAL A 171 -7.34 12.47 -3.07
CA VAL A 171 -7.92 13.12 -1.87
C VAL A 171 -9.05 14.07 -2.24
N LYS A 172 -8.92 14.87 -3.30
CA LYS A 172 -10.02 15.68 -3.84
C LYS A 172 -11.20 14.79 -4.24
N ALA A 173 -10.94 13.63 -4.84
CA ALA A 173 -11.96 12.63 -5.12
C ALA A 173 -12.63 12.09 -3.83
N ARG A 174 -11.85 11.81 -2.77
CA ARG A 174 -12.39 11.44 -1.42
C ARG A 174 -13.34 12.50 -0.86
N VAL A 175 -12.95 13.78 -0.89
CA VAL A 175 -13.77 14.87 -0.33
C VAL A 175 -15.07 15.05 -1.13
N LYS A 176 -15.00 15.00 -2.47
CA LYS A 176 -16.17 15.09 -3.35
C LYS A 176 -17.12 13.90 -3.15
N ALA A 177 -16.61 12.68 -3.05
CA ALA A 177 -17.42 11.47 -2.81
C ALA A 177 -18.12 11.49 -1.43
N ASN A 178 -17.41 11.92 -0.39
CA ASN A 178 -17.98 12.04 0.96
C ASN A 178 -19.03 13.16 1.06
N LYS A 179 -18.84 14.30 0.36
CA LYS A 179 -19.88 15.34 0.24
C LYS A 179 -21.13 14.79 -0.46
N ARG A 180 -20.97 14.04 -1.57
CA ARG A 180 -22.09 13.41 -2.31
C ARG A 180 -22.85 12.36 -1.48
N MET A 181 -22.15 11.54 -0.71
CA MET A 181 -22.79 10.59 0.22
C MET A 181 -23.57 11.29 1.32
N LYS A 182 -22.99 12.34 1.95
CA LYS A 182 -23.68 13.14 2.99
C LYS A 182 -24.95 13.81 2.46
N THR A 183 -24.93 14.36 1.24
CA THR A 183 -26.12 14.94 0.60
C THR A 183 -27.19 13.91 0.24
N ALA A 184 -26.79 12.68 -0.16
CA ALA A 184 -27.73 11.60 -0.46
C ALA A 184 -28.41 11.05 0.81
N THR A 185 -27.69 10.93 1.93
CA THR A 185 -28.28 10.57 3.23
C THR A 185 -29.18 11.68 3.81
N LYS A 186 -28.91 12.96 3.54
CA LYS A 186 -29.77 14.07 3.97
C LYS A 186 -31.13 14.09 3.24
N LYS A 187 -31.15 13.70 1.95
CA LYS A 187 -32.39 13.57 1.15
C LYS A 187 -33.22 12.31 1.47
N ARG A 188 -32.65 11.32 2.17
CA ARG A 188 -33.28 10.02 2.48
C ARG A 188 -33.80 9.89 3.92
N ARG A 189 -33.88 10.96 4.71
CA ARG A 189 -34.62 10.94 5.99
C ARG A 189 -36.13 11.10 5.72
N PRO A 190 -36.96 10.04 5.73
CA PRO A 190 -38.39 10.25 5.91
C PRO A 190 -38.60 10.87 7.30
N SER A 191 -39.54 11.81 7.38
CA SER A 191 -39.92 12.49 8.61
C SER A 191 -40.51 11.50 9.62
N VAL A 192 -39.67 10.97 10.51
CA VAL A 192 -40.08 10.11 11.65
C VAL A 192 -41.08 10.81 12.60
N LYS A 193 -41.37 12.10 12.41
CA LYS A 193 -42.38 12.84 13.18
C LYS A 193 -43.84 12.62 12.75
N LYS A 194 -44.16 12.03 11.59
CA LYS A 194 -45.57 11.92 11.14
C LYS A 194 -46.32 10.65 11.58
N GLN A 195 -45.66 9.65 12.16
CA GLN A 195 -46.31 8.38 12.57
C GLN A 195 -46.73 8.31 14.06
N ARG A 196 -46.27 9.22 14.92
CA ARG A 196 -46.69 9.25 16.33
C ARG A 196 -48.00 10.00 16.58
N ALA A 197 -48.46 10.86 15.66
CA ALA A 197 -49.73 11.58 15.81
C ALA A 197 -50.97 10.69 15.54
N ASN A 198 -50.89 9.74 14.60
CA ASN A 198 -52.04 8.89 14.25
C ASN A 198 -52.30 7.72 15.21
N LYS A 199 -51.39 7.41 16.14
CA LYS A 199 -51.61 6.37 17.17
C LYS A 199 -52.24 6.89 18.45
N ILE A 200 -52.25 8.21 18.66
CA ILE A 200 -52.89 8.85 19.82
C ILE A 200 -54.36 9.17 19.49
N ALA A 201 -54.67 9.55 18.24
CA ALA A 201 -56.04 9.83 17.81
C ALA A 201 -56.95 8.57 17.74
N SER A 202 -56.41 7.37 17.56
CA SER A 202 -57.20 6.13 17.52
C SER A 202 -57.45 5.48 18.89
N LYS A 203 -56.76 5.94 19.95
CA LYS A 203 -56.98 5.47 21.32
C LYS A 203 -58.03 6.28 22.10
N ASN A 204 -58.38 7.48 21.66
CA ASN A 204 -59.41 8.32 22.28
C ASN A 204 -60.81 8.19 21.65
N LYS A 205 -61.03 7.22 20.75
CA LYS A 205 -62.36 6.88 20.20
C LYS A 205 -62.94 5.55 20.75
N ARG A 206 -62.32 4.97 21.78
CA ARG A 206 -62.77 3.72 22.43
C ARG A 206 -62.84 3.84 23.96
N LYS A 207 -63.07 5.04 24.48
CA LYS A 207 -63.58 5.26 25.83
C LYS A 207 -64.84 6.11 25.72
#